data_AF-K1SV21-F1
#
_entry.id   AF-K1SV21-F1
#
_cell.length_a   1.000
_cell.length_b   1.000
_cell.length_c   1.000
_cell.angle_alpha   90.00
_cell.angle_beta   90.00
_cell.angle_gamma   90.00
#
_symmetry.space_group_name_H-M   'P 1'
#
loop_
_entity.id
_entity.type
_entity.pdbx_description
1 polymer ?
#
loop_
_entity_poly.entity_id
_entity_poly.type
_entity_poly.pdbx_seq_one_letter_code
_entity_poly.pdbx_strand_id
1 'polypeptide(L)'
;MTDLAFNLIMDCGQAMLANGGEVFRAQDTMEIMARSFGIVDFHVYVLTNGIFASAQNGTVSAVRHVPVVSTNLGHVEAINAISRRVADGELDLNSAQLEFERMKRMPTLSPLYNCAAGTMGAGCFAMLFGGGLPEMLVGALGGLLASASSCALSKHHISRIFRDMLSAIACTLTALIAQLVYPALQVNFAIIGALMVLTPGVALT
;
A
#
# COMPACT_ATOMS: atom_id res chain seq x y z
N MET A 1 -7.10 28.29 15.19
CA MET A 1 -6.94 26.87 15.62
C MET A 1 -7.65 25.94 14.65
N THR A 2 -8.91 26.22 14.32
CA THR A 2 -9.72 25.47 13.34
C THR A 2 -9.07 25.36 11.95
N ASP A 3 -8.45 26.42 11.43
CA ASP A 3 -7.77 26.36 10.12
C ASP A 3 -6.52 25.44 10.14
N LEU A 4 -5.81 25.39 11.27
CA LEU A 4 -4.65 24.53 11.42
C LEU A 4 -5.06 23.06 11.53
N ALA A 5 -6.12 22.77 12.29
CA ALA A 5 -6.72 21.43 12.38
C ALA A 5 -7.24 20.95 11.01
N PHE A 6 -7.94 21.82 10.27
CA PHE A 6 -8.41 21.51 8.92
C PHE A 6 -7.25 21.17 7.96
N ASN A 7 -6.18 21.97 7.98
CA ASN A 7 -5.00 21.71 7.15
C ASN A 7 -4.30 20.39 7.53
N LEU A 8 -4.20 20.06 8.82
CA LEU A 8 -3.61 18.79 9.26
C LEU A 8 -4.44 17.59 8.79
N ILE A 9 -5.77 17.67 8.88
CA ILE A 9 -6.68 16.62 8.40
C ILE A 9 -6.49 16.41 6.89
N MET A 10 -6.43 17.50 6.12
CA MET A 10 -6.17 17.46 4.68
C MET A 10 -4.80 16.87 4.35
N ASP A 11 -3.77 17.21 5.12
CA ASP A 11 -2.42 16.66 4.98
C ASP A 11 -2.41 15.15 5.26
N CYS A 12 -3.12 14.69 6.29
CA CYS A 12 -3.23 13.27 6.64
C CYS A 12 -3.95 12.47 5.55
N GLY A 13 -5.10 12.97 5.07
CA GLY A 13 -5.83 12.32 3.97
C GLY A 13 -5.00 12.25 2.69
N GLN A 14 -4.32 13.35 2.34
CA GLN A 14 -3.44 13.38 1.18
C GLN A 14 -2.27 12.40 1.32
N ALA A 15 -1.62 12.37 2.48
CA ALA A 15 -0.53 11.44 2.74
C ALA A 15 -1.02 9.98 2.71
N MET A 16 -2.22 9.70 3.20
CA MET A 16 -2.80 8.36 3.19
C MET A 16 -3.00 7.87 1.75
N LEU A 17 -3.63 8.66 0.90
CA LEU A 17 -3.79 8.35 -0.53
C LEU A 17 -2.45 8.26 -1.27
N ALA A 18 -1.54 9.20 -1.01
CA ALA A 18 -0.23 9.24 -1.68
C ALA A 18 0.65 8.03 -1.35
N ASN A 19 0.41 7.37 -0.22
CA ASN A 19 1.12 6.16 0.19
C ASN A 19 0.32 4.87 -0.10
N GLY A 20 -0.74 4.94 -0.92
CA GLY A 20 -1.52 3.78 -1.35
C GLY A 20 -2.53 3.29 -0.32
N GLY A 21 -2.99 4.16 0.58
CA GLY A 21 -4.17 3.90 1.42
C GLY A 21 -5.46 3.91 0.62
N GLU A 22 -6.42 3.12 1.07
CA GLU A 22 -7.73 2.98 0.42
C GLU A 22 -8.55 4.27 0.57
N VAL A 23 -9.37 4.57 -0.45
CA VAL A 23 -10.17 5.81 -0.52
C VAL A 23 -11.10 5.94 0.68
N PHE A 24 -11.80 4.86 1.03
CA PHE A 24 -12.74 4.88 2.17
C PHE A 24 -12.00 5.07 3.50
N ARG A 25 -10.82 4.45 3.67
CA ARG A 25 -10.03 4.60 4.90
C ARG A 25 -9.48 6.02 5.06
N ALA A 26 -9.07 6.64 3.96
CA ALA A 26 -8.66 8.04 3.97
C ALA A 26 -9.84 8.94 4.39
N GLN A 27 -11.04 8.68 3.87
CA GLN A 27 -12.22 9.43 4.25
C GLN A 27 -12.57 9.25 5.73
N ASP A 28 -12.68 8.01 6.21
CA ASP A 28 -13.01 7.70 7.61
C ASP A 28 -11.99 8.33 8.58
N THR A 29 -10.70 8.25 8.24
CA THR A 29 -9.62 8.85 9.05
C THR A 29 -9.81 10.36 9.17
N MET A 30 -10.15 11.03 8.08
CA MET A 30 -10.38 12.48 8.08
C MET A 30 -11.63 12.87 8.88
N GLU A 31 -12.71 12.11 8.76
CA GLU A 31 -13.94 12.34 9.53
C GLU A 31 -13.72 12.14 11.04
N ILE A 32 -12.99 11.09 11.44
CA ILE A 32 -12.64 10.81 12.84
C ILE A 32 -11.83 11.99 13.41
N MET A 33 -10.78 12.43 12.71
CA MET A 33 -9.95 13.54 13.17
C MET A 33 -10.75 14.86 13.24
N ALA A 34 -11.62 15.13 12.26
CA ALA A 34 -12.46 16.33 12.26
C ALA A 34 -13.39 16.38 13.48
N ARG A 35 -14.05 15.26 13.81
CA ARG A 35 -14.91 15.15 15.01
C ARG A 35 -14.09 15.33 16.29
N SER A 36 -12.90 14.74 16.34
CA SER A 36 -12.02 14.78 17.52
C SER A 36 -11.47 16.18 17.80
N PHE A 37 -11.20 16.97 16.76
CA PHE A 37 -10.79 18.37 16.89
C PHE A 37 -11.98 19.35 17.04
N GLY A 38 -13.22 18.86 17.10
CA GLY A 38 -14.42 19.68 17.28
C GLY A 38 -14.78 20.54 16.06
N ILE A 39 -14.43 20.10 14.85
CA ILE A 39 -14.82 20.79 13.61
C ILE A 39 -16.29 20.52 13.31
N VAL A 40 -17.09 21.58 13.21
CA VAL A 40 -18.53 21.51 12.91
C VAL A 40 -18.76 21.47 11.38
N ASP A 41 -19.78 20.72 10.93
CA ASP A 41 -20.20 20.59 9.53
C ASP A 41 -19.05 20.20 8.57
N PHE A 42 -18.25 19.21 8.97
CA PHE A 42 -17.18 18.68 8.12
C PHE A 42 -17.73 17.70 7.08
N HIS A 43 -17.60 18.04 5.81
CA HIS A 43 -17.95 17.21 4.67
C HIS A 43 -16.71 16.94 3.84
N VAL A 44 -16.39 15.67 3.60
CA VAL A 44 -15.25 15.25 2.79
C VAL A 44 -15.69 14.26 1.73
N TYR A 45 -15.11 14.39 0.55
CA TYR A 45 -15.28 13.48 -0.56
C TYR A 45 -13.90 13.15 -1.15
N VAL A 46 -13.56 11.88 -1.12
CA VAL A 46 -12.22 11.38 -1.49
C VAL A 46 -12.32 10.59 -2.80
N LEU A 47 -11.42 10.89 -3.73
CA LEU A 47 -11.20 10.18 -4.98
C LEU A 47 -9.77 9.61 -4.98
N THR A 48 -9.49 8.68 -5.89
CA THR A 48 -8.16 8.07 -6.03
C THR A 48 -7.04 9.07 -6.34
N ASN A 49 -7.38 10.23 -6.91
CA ASN A 49 -6.45 11.29 -7.29
C ASN A 49 -6.82 12.67 -6.74
N GLY A 50 -7.77 12.75 -5.81
CA GLY A 50 -8.30 14.05 -5.36
C GLY A 50 -9.01 13.98 -4.03
N ILE A 51 -8.92 15.06 -3.25
CA ILE A 51 -9.64 15.23 -1.98
C ILE A 51 -10.38 16.55 -2.06
N PHE A 52 -11.68 16.52 -1.74
CA PHE A 52 -12.53 17.68 -1.61
C PHE A 52 -13.03 17.71 -0.17
N ALA A 53 -12.73 18.76 0.58
CA ALA A 53 -13.25 18.92 1.93
C ALA A 53 -13.81 20.31 2.16
N SER A 54 -14.85 20.39 2.96
CA SER A 54 -15.54 21.59 3.38
C SER A 54 -15.87 21.48 4.87
N ALA A 55 -15.83 22.59 5.59
CA ALA A 55 -16.11 22.68 7.01
C ALA A 55 -16.85 23.98 7.34
N GLN A 56 -17.45 24.05 8.54
CA GLN A 56 -18.08 25.26 9.08
C GLN A 56 -19.10 25.86 8.10
N ASN A 57 -20.03 25.02 7.64
CA ASN A 57 -21.10 25.39 6.70
C ASN A 57 -20.59 26.05 5.41
N GLY A 58 -19.40 25.65 4.93
CA GLY A 58 -18.79 26.11 3.68
C GLY A 58 -17.90 27.35 3.79
N THR A 59 -17.62 27.86 5.00
CA THR A 59 -16.67 28.97 5.18
C THR A 59 -15.21 28.56 4.96
N VAL A 60 -14.89 27.28 5.16
CA VAL A 60 -13.56 26.72 4.88
C VAL A 60 -13.71 25.56 3.93
N SER A 61 -13.06 25.64 2.76
CA SER A 61 -13.06 24.56 1.77
C SER A 61 -11.70 24.42 1.11
N ALA A 62 -11.29 23.20 0.81
CA ALA A 62 -10.06 22.92 0.09
C ALA A 62 -10.23 21.75 -0.88
N VAL A 63 -9.55 21.88 -2.02
CA VAL A 63 -9.41 20.82 -3.00
C VAL A 63 -7.93 20.53 -3.17
N ARG A 64 -7.55 19.25 -3.08
CA ARG A 64 -6.17 18.82 -3.26
C ARG A 64 -6.09 17.70 -4.27
N HIS A 65 -5.24 17.87 -5.26
CA HIS A 65 -4.87 16.80 -6.17
C HIS A 65 -3.81 15.92 -5.50
N VAL A 66 -4.04 14.61 -5.49
CA VAL A 66 -3.10 13.63 -4.96
C VAL A 66 -2.53 12.83 -6.12
N PRO A 67 -1.24 13.00 -6.47
CA PRO A 67 -0.64 12.17 -7.50
C PRO A 67 -0.61 10.71 -7.05
N VAL A 68 -0.84 9.79 -7.98
CA VAL A 68 -0.70 8.35 -7.72
C VAL A 68 0.80 8.05 -7.59
N VAL A 69 1.23 7.66 -6.39
CA VAL A 69 2.62 7.31 -6.10
C VAL A 69 2.71 6.05 -5.24
N SER A 70 3.95 5.57 -5.06
CA SER A 70 4.32 4.28 -4.47
C SER A 70 3.61 3.96 -3.15
N THR A 71 3.18 2.71 -3.01
CA THR A 71 2.59 2.19 -1.76
C THR A 71 3.63 2.13 -0.64
N ASN A 72 3.34 2.76 0.49
CA ASN A 72 4.10 2.63 1.72
C ASN A 72 3.14 2.40 2.89
N LEU A 73 2.89 1.13 3.19
CA LEU A 73 1.99 0.72 4.26
C LEU A 73 2.47 1.18 5.65
N GLY A 74 3.77 1.44 5.83
CA GLY A 74 4.29 1.99 7.08
C GLY A 74 3.77 3.40 7.35
N HIS A 75 3.71 4.25 6.32
CA HIS A 75 3.12 5.58 6.43
C HIS A 75 1.60 5.51 6.62
N VAL A 76 0.91 4.61 5.90
CA VAL A 76 -0.54 4.40 6.06
C VAL A 76 -0.87 3.99 7.50
N GLU A 77 -0.12 3.06 8.08
CA GLU A 77 -0.36 2.62 9.46
C GLU A 77 -0.01 3.71 10.49
N ALA A 78 1.08 4.46 10.27
CA ALA A 78 1.43 5.58 11.13
C ALA A 78 0.32 6.66 11.15
N ILE A 79 -0.28 6.98 10.01
CA ILE A 79 -1.41 7.93 9.92
C ILE A 79 -2.64 7.39 10.67
N ASN A 80 -2.96 6.10 10.51
CA ASN A 80 -4.06 5.48 11.26
C ASN A 80 -3.82 5.49 12.77
N ALA A 81 -2.58 5.30 13.20
CA ALA A 81 -2.21 5.37 14.61
C ALA A 81 -2.39 6.80 15.16
N ILE A 82 -1.97 7.82 14.40
CA ILE A 82 -2.18 9.23 14.76
C ILE A 82 -3.69 9.52 14.88
N SER A 83 -4.50 9.14 13.90
CA SER A 83 -5.95 9.37 13.92
C SER A 83 -6.63 8.73 15.12
N ARG A 84 -6.29 7.47 15.44
CA ARG A 84 -6.81 6.77 16.63
C ARG A 84 -6.44 7.48 17.93
N ARG A 85 -5.17 7.86 18.10
CA ARG A 85 -4.70 8.56 19.31
C ARG A 85 -5.27 9.97 19.45
N VAL A 86 -5.56 10.65 18.34
CA VAL A 86 -6.32 11.90 18.34
C VAL A 86 -7.77 11.67 18.77
N ALA A 87 -8.40 10.58 18.29
CA ALA A 87 -9.77 10.22 18.68
C ALA A 87 -9.91 9.83 20.16
N ASP A 88 -8.89 9.18 20.71
CA ASP A 88 -8.81 8.82 22.12
C ASP A 88 -8.48 10.03 23.03
N GLY A 89 -8.21 11.20 22.44
CA GLY A 89 -7.86 12.43 23.17
C GLY A 89 -6.44 12.44 23.74
N GLU A 90 -5.59 11.48 23.36
CA GLU A 90 -4.19 11.40 23.80
C GLU A 90 -3.28 12.42 23.13
N LEU A 91 -3.63 12.87 21.92
CA LEU A 91 -2.86 13.81 21.12
C LEU A 91 -3.63 15.12 20.94
N ASP A 92 -3.01 16.23 21.36
CA ASP A 92 -3.45 17.57 20.98
C ASP A 92 -3.02 17.89 19.53
N LEU A 93 -3.57 18.97 18.97
CA LEU A 93 -3.30 19.39 17.59
C LEU A 93 -1.79 19.56 17.30
N ASN A 94 -1.05 20.13 18.25
CA ASN A 94 0.38 20.38 18.09
C ASN A 94 1.18 19.06 18.12
N SER A 95 0.85 18.14 19.02
CA SER A 95 1.50 16.83 19.10
C SER A 95 1.18 15.96 17.90
N ALA A 96 -0.08 15.99 17.42
CA ALA A 96 -0.48 15.30 16.19
C ALA A 96 0.30 15.81 14.98
N GLN A 97 0.51 17.13 14.87
CA GLN A 97 1.31 17.71 13.80
C GLN A 97 2.80 17.34 13.92
N LEU A 98 3.35 17.29 15.13
CA LEU A 98 4.71 16.83 15.36
C LEU A 98 4.90 15.36 14.96
N GLU A 99 3.95 14.49 15.31
CA GLU A 99 3.99 13.08 14.93
C GLU A 99 3.83 12.87 13.43
N PHE A 100 2.98 13.67 12.78
CA PHE A 100 2.85 13.67 11.34
C PHE A 100 4.16 14.06 10.64
N GLU A 101 4.87 15.08 11.14
CA GLU A 101 6.19 15.46 10.64
C GLU A 101 7.27 14.39 10.91
N ARG A 102 7.17 13.64 12.01
CA ARG A 102 8.03 12.48 12.28
C ARG A 102 7.74 11.34 11.30
N MET A 103 6.47 11.07 11.01
CA MET A 103 6.05 10.06 10.04
C MET A 103 6.63 10.34 8.65
N LYS A 104 6.62 11.60 8.19
CA LYS A 104 7.24 11.99 6.91
C LYS A 104 8.73 11.65 6.80
N ARG A 105 9.44 11.52 7.93
CA ARG A 105 10.87 11.21 8.00
C ARG A 105 11.15 9.72 8.19
N MET A 106 10.12 8.87 8.26
CA MET A 106 10.32 7.45 8.44
C MET A 106 11.10 6.86 7.26
N PRO A 107 12.12 6.01 7.53
CA PRO A 107 12.88 5.39 6.47
C PRO A 107 12.00 4.41 5.69
N THR A 108 12.13 4.42 4.37
CA THR A 108 11.53 3.40 3.52
C THR A 108 12.34 2.10 3.62
N LEU A 109 11.66 0.95 3.64
CA LEU A 109 12.34 -0.34 3.68
C LEU A 109 13.25 -0.52 2.45
N SER A 110 14.40 -1.14 2.66
CA SER A 110 15.34 -1.38 1.56
C SER A 110 14.72 -2.35 0.52
N PRO A 111 15.01 -2.16 -0.78
CA PRO A 111 14.49 -3.03 -1.84
C PRO A 111 14.84 -4.52 -1.64
N LEU A 112 15.98 -4.80 -1.01
CA LEU A 112 16.43 -6.15 -0.73
C LEU A 112 15.55 -6.86 0.31
N TYR A 113 15.15 -6.17 1.37
CA TYR A 113 14.24 -6.74 2.37
C TYR A 113 12.87 -7.02 1.77
N ASN A 114 12.34 -6.11 0.94
CA ASN A 114 11.07 -6.34 0.24
C ASN A 114 11.16 -7.53 -0.72
N CYS A 115 12.29 -7.69 -1.42
CA CYS A 115 12.53 -8.82 -2.32
C CYS A 115 12.58 -10.16 -1.56
N ALA A 116 13.31 -10.20 -0.45
CA ALA A 116 13.42 -11.40 0.39
C ALA A 116 12.07 -11.77 1.03
N ALA A 117 11.35 -10.78 1.57
CA ALA A 117 10.02 -10.97 2.14
C ALA A 117 9.00 -11.44 1.08
N GLY A 118 9.02 -10.84 -0.12
CA GLY A 118 8.16 -11.24 -1.24
C GLY A 118 8.44 -12.66 -1.72
N THR A 119 9.73 -13.03 -1.83
CA THR A 119 10.16 -14.39 -2.19
C THR A 119 9.65 -15.43 -1.19
N MET A 120 9.84 -15.16 0.10
CA MET A 120 9.38 -16.03 1.17
C MET A 120 7.84 -16.12 1.19
N GLY A 121 7.16 -14.99 1.02
CA GLY A 121 5.70 -14.94 0.90
C GLY A 121 5.17 -15.79 -0.25
N ALA A 122 5.79 -15.70 -1.44
CA ALA A 122 5.42 -16.49 -2.61
C ALA A 122 5.49 -18.01 -2.35
N GLY A 123 6.58 -18.47 -1.72
CA GLY A 123 6.72 -19.87 -1.32
C GLY A 123 5.67 -20.30 -0.30
N CYS A 124 5.44 -19.48 0.72
CA CYS A 124 4.41 -19.74 1.73
C CYS A 124 3.00 -19.80 1.11
N PHE A 125 2.67 -18.92 0.17
CA PHE A 125 1.39 -18.98 -0.54
C PHE A 125 1.25 -20.26 -1.37
N ALA A 126 2.31 -20.69 -2.05
CA ALA A 126 2.27 -21.97 -2.78
C ALA A 126 1.92 -23.14 -1.85
N MET A 127 2.46 -23.16 -0.62
CA MET A 127 2.06 -24.16 0.39
C MET A 127 0.63 -23.95 0.89
N LEU A 128 0.22 -22.72 1.14
CA LEU A 128 -1.12 -22.39 1.64
C LEU A 128 -2.24 -22.88 0.69
N PHE A 129 -2.00 -22.81 -0.61
CA PHE A 129 -2.94 -23.30 -1.63
C PHE A 129 -2.88 -24.82 -1.87
N GLY A 130 -2.10 -25.57 -1.08
CA GLY A 130 -2.03 -27.03 -1.13
C GLY A 130 -0.81 -27.60 -1.85
N GLY A 131 0.20 -26.78 -2.16
CA GLY A 131 1.49 -27.22 -2.69
C GLY A 131 2.37 -27.89 -1.62
N GLY A 132 3.25 -28.79 -2.07
CA GLY A 132 4.27 -29.41 -1.22
C GLY A 132 5.56 -28.57 -1.16
N LEU A 133 6.62 -29.17 -0.60
CA LEU A 133 7.95 -28.58 -0.55
C LEU A 133 8.52 -28.24 -1.95
N PRO A 134 8.34 -29.07 -3.00
CA PRO A 134 8.80 -28.73 -4.35
C PRO A 134 8.11 -27.47 -4.90
N GLU A 135 6.79 -27.36 -4.71
CA GLU A 135 5.99 -26.21 -5.15
C GLU A 135 6.38 -24.93 -4.40
N MET A 136 6.69 -25.03 -3.10
CA MET A 136 7.20 -23.92 -2.31
C MET A 136 8.51 -23.36 -2.88
N LEU A 137 9.47 -24.24 -3.21
CA LEU A 137 10.78 -23.83 -3.73
C LEU A 137 10.65 -23.20 -5.11
N VAL A 138 9.83 -23.79 -5.99
CA VAL A 138 9.58 -23.25 -7.33
C VAL A 138 8.81 -21.93 -7.25
N GLY A 139 7.81 -21.83 -6.36
CA GLY A 139 7.05 -20.60 -6.11
C GLY A 139 7.93 -19.49 -5.56
N ALA A 140 8.81 -19.79 -4.61
CA ALA A 140 9.80 -18.84 -4.09
C ALA A 140 10.76 -18.38 -5.20
N LEU A 141 11.30 -19.29 -6.00
CA LEU A 141 12.19 -18.93 -7.10
C LEU A 141 11.48 -18.06 -8.15
N GLY A 142 10.22 -18.36 -8.46
CA GLY A 142 9.35 -17.53 -9.29
C GLY A 142 9.14 -16.13 -8.71
N GLY A 143 8.80 -16.03 -7.43
CA GLY A 143 8.62 -14.76 -6.72
C GLY A 143 9.90 -13.90 -6.68
N LEU A 144 11.07 -14.53 -6.49
CA LEU A 144 12.37 -13.88 -6.54
C LEU A 144 12.62 -13.28 -7.93
N LEU A 145 12.38 -14.06 -8.99
CA LEU A 145 12.53 -13.61 -10.37
C LEU A 145 11.57 -12.49 -10.72
N ALA A 146 10.30 -12.56 -10.28
CA ALA A 146 9.33 -11.47 -10.46
C ALA A 146 9.75 -10.17 -9.76
N SER A 147 10.26 -10.28 -8.54
CA SER A 147 10.74 -9.11 -7.79
C SER A 147 12.00 -8.52 -8.42
N ALA A 148 12.94 -9.37 -8.85
CA ALA A 148 14.14 -8.95 -9.56
C ALA A 148 13.83 -8.29 -10.91
N SER A 149 12.93 -8.88 -11.71
CA SER A 149 12.47 -8.27 -12.98
C SER A 149 11.76 -6.95 -12.72
N SER A 150 10.91 -6.87 -11.69
CA SER A 150 10.24 -5.63 -11.32
C SER A 150 11.21 -4.53 -10.87
N CYS A 151 12.29 -4.87 -10.17
CA CYS A 151 13.31 -3.91 -9.77
C CYS A 151 14.20 -3.48 -10.96
N ALA A 152 14.51 -4.39 -11.88
CA ALA A 152 15.27 -4.07 -13.08
C ALA A 152 14.46 -3.18 -14.03
N LEU A 153 13.19 -3.51 -14.27
CA LEU A 153 12.33 -2.76 -15.18
C LEU A 153 11.91 -1.39 -14.63
N SER A 154 11.87 -1.21 -13.30
CA SER A 154 11.59 0.11 -12.72
C SER A 154 12.65 1.15 -13.07
N LYS A 155 13.89 0.72 -13.35
CA LYS A 155 14.98 1.61 -13.79
C LYS A 155 14.79 2.12 -15.21
N HIS A 156 13.93 1.48 -16.01
CA HIS A 156 13.72 1.79 -17.43
C HIS A 156 12.45 2.63 -17.72
N HIS A 157 11.81 3.23 -16.71
CA HIS A 157 10.57 4.02 -16.86
C HIS A 157 9.42 3.29 -17.60
N ILE A 158 9.41 1.95 -17.57
CA ILE A 158 8.32 1.13 -18.11
C ILE A 158 7.09 1.26 -17.21
N SER A 159 5.89 1.29 -17.80
CA SER A 159 4.65 1.39 -17.02
C SER A 159 4.49 0.21 -16.06
N ARG A 160 3.86 0.45 -14.91
CA ARG A 160 3.60 -0.58 -13.90
C ARG A 160 2.90 -1.81 -14.49
N ILE A 161 1.90 -1.59 -15.34
CA ILE A 161 1.14 -2.67 -15.99
C ILE A 161 2.05 -3.55 -16.84
N PHE A 162 2.90 -2.95 -17.69
CA PHE A 162 3.82 -3.71 -18.53
C PHE A 162 4.85 -4.49 -17.71
N ARG A 163 5.33 -3.90 -16.61
CA ARG A 163 6.25 -4.56 -15.69
C ARG A 163 5.62 -5.76 -14.98
N ASP A 164 4.39 -5.61 -14.52
CA ASP A 164 3.65 -6.67 -13.84
C ASP A 164 3.33 -7.81 -14.82
N MET A 165 2.96 -7.49 -16.08
CA MET A 165 2.79 -8.47 -17.14
C MET A 165 4.09 -9.26 -17.43
N LEU A 166 5.23 -8.57 -17.59
CA LEU A 166 6.49 -9.25 -17.89
C LEU A 166 6.95 -10.14 -16.72
N SER A 167 6.74 -9.68 -15.49
CA SER A 167 7.05 -10.45 -14.29
C SER A 167 6.16 -11.67 -14.15
N ALA A 168 4.88 -11.58 -14.50
CA ALA A 168 3.95 -12.72 -14.53
C ALA A 168 4.35 -13.76 -15.59
N ILE A 169 4.80 -13.31 -16.78
CA ILE A 169 5.33 -14.20 -17.83
C ILE A 169 6.57 -14.93 -17.31
N ALA A 170 7.53 -14.22 -16.69
CA ALA A 170 8.73 -14.82 -16.14
C ALA A 170 8.43 -15.86 -15.04
N CYS A 171 7.49 -15.57 -14.13
CA CYS A 171 7.03 -16.53 -13.12
C CYS A 171 6.45 -17.79 -13.75
N THR A 172 5.55 -17.62 -14.73
CA THR A 172 4.86 -18.74 -15.38
C THR A 172 5.85 -19.63 -16.13
N LEU A 173 6.79 -19.03 -16.88
CA LEU A 173 7.84 -19.77 -17.58
C LEU A 173 8.73 -20.55 -16.61
N THR A 174 9.08 -19.96 -15.47
CA THR A 174 9.88 -20.62 -14.44
C THR A 174 9.18 -21.86 -13.90
N ALA A 175 7.87 -21.75 -13.61
CA ALA A 175 7.07 -22.87 -13.12
C ALA A 175 6.93 -23.99 -14.18
N LEU A 176 6.76 -23.63 -15.45
CA LEU A 176 6.71 -24.60 -16.56
C LEU A 176 8.05 -25.31 -16.78
N ILE A 177 9.18 -24.59 -16.72
CA ILE A 177 10.51 -25.20 -16.82
C ILE A 177 10.75 -26.16 -15.65
N ALA A 178 10.33 -25.78 -14.43
CA ALA A 178 10.45 -26.65 -13.27
C ALA A 178 9.65 -27.96 -13.43
N GLN A 179 8.50 -27.93 -14.11
CA GLN A 179 7.72 -29.13 -14.42
C GLN A 179 8.46 -30.09 -15.34
N LEU A 180 9.23 -29.57 -16.30
CA LEU A 180 10.03 -30.40 -17.22
C LEU A 180 11.13 -31.16 -16.47
N VAL A 181 11.68 -30.56 -15.40
CA VAL A 181 12.71 -31.18 -14.56
C VAL A 181 12.09 -32.12 -13.52
N TYR A 182 10.92 -31.77 -12.97
CA TYR A 182 10.19 -32.56 -11.98
C TYR A 182 8.71 -32.76 -12.40
N PRO A 183 8.38 -33.85 -13.13
CA PRO A 183 7.03 -34.05 -13.67
C PRO A 183 5.92 -34.20 -12.62
N ALA A 184 6.28 -34.56 -11.38
CA ALA A 184 5.34 -34.65 -10.27
C ALA A 184 4.97 -33.29 -9.65
N LEU A 185 5.60 -32.20 -10.10
CA LEU A 185 5.32 -30.84 -9.64
C LEU A 185 3.90 -30.41 -10.02
N GLN A 186 3.13 -29.95 -9.04
CA GLN A 186 1.84 -29.31 -9.27
C GLN A 186 2.04 -27.83 -9.62
N VAL A 187 2.25 -27.57 -10.91
CA VAL A 187 2.57 -26.23 -11.46
C VAL A 187 1.55 -25.16 -11.07
N ASN A 188 0.26 -25.54 -10.99
CA ASN A 188 -0.80 -24.60 -10.64
C ASN A 188 -0.57 -23.94 -9.27
N PHE A 189 -0.15 -24.70 -8.25
CA PHE A 189 0.11 -24.16 -6.92
C PHE A 189 1.34 -23.25 -6.90
N ALA A 190 2.39 -23.61 -7.64
CA ALA A 190 3.59 -22.78 -7.77
C ALA A 190 3.30 -21.46 -8.49
N ILE A 191 2.48 -21.48 -9.56
CA ILE A 191 2.06 -20.27 -10.29
C ILE A 191 1.21 -19.37 -9.39
N ILE A 192 0.21 -19.92 -8.69
CA ILE A 192 -0.65 -19.14 -7.79
C ILE A 192 0.19 -18.47 -6.70
N GLY A 193 1.11 -19.20 -6.08
CA GLY A 193 2.01 -18.64 -5.06
C GLY A 193 2.89 -17.50 -5.59
N ALA A 194 3.47 -17.65 -6.78
CA ALA A 194 4.29 -16.61 -7.40
C ALA A 194 3.48 -15.37 -7.83
N LEU A 195 2.27 -15.57 -8.38
CA LEU A 195 1.40 -14.47 -8.81
C LEU A 195 0.84 -13.65 -7.63
N MET A 196 0.66 -14.26 -6.46
CA MET A 196 0.17 -13.55 -5.27
C MET A 196 1.07 -12.37 -4.84
N VAL A 197 2.36 -12.42 -5.17
CA VAL A 197 3.30 -11.31 -4.93
C VAL A 197 3.04 -10.12 -5.87
N LEU A 198 2.50 -10.39 -7.06
CA LEU A 198 2.21 -9.40 -8.09
C LEU A 198 0.79 -8.84 -7.99
N THR A 199 -0.15 -9.62 -7.43
CA THR A 199 -1.52 -9.15 -7.25
C THR A 199 -1.55 -8.03 -6.21
N PRO A 200 -2.12 -6.86 -6.54
CA PRO A 200 -2.29 -5.79 -5.57
C PRO A 200 -3.42 -6.16 -4.62
N GLY A 201 -3.12 -6.93 -3.58
CA GLY A 201 -4.12 -7.33 -2.58
C GLY A 201 -4.74 -6.17 -1.80
N VAL A 202 -4.17 -4.97 -1.88
CA VAL A 202 -4.59 -3.76 -1.14
C VAL A 202 -5.10 -2.64 -2.05
N ALA A 203 -4.86 -2.70 -3.37
CA ALA A 203 -5.24 -1.58 -4.26
C ALA A 203 -6.63 -1.75 -4.90
N LEU A 204 -7.32 -2.87 -4.65
CA LEU A 204 -8.62 -3.21 -5.22
C LEU A 204 -9.74 -3.34 -4.17
N THR A 205 -9.43 -3.09 -2.90
CA THR A 205 -10.39 -2.98 -1.79
C THR A 205 -10.57 -1.52 -1.39
#